data_AF-I7LNZ3-F1
#
_entry.id   AF-I7LNZ3-F1
#
_cell.length_a   1.000
_cell.length_b   1.000
_cell.length_c   1.000
_cell.angle_alpha   90.00
_cell.angle_beta   90.00
_cell.angle_gamma   90.00
#
_symmetry.space_group_name_H-M   'P 1'
#
loop_
_entity.id
_entity.type
_entity.pdbx_description
1 polymer ?
#
loop_
_entity_poly.entity_id
_entity_poly.type
_entity_poly.pdbx_seq_one_letter_code
_entity_poly.pdbx_strand_id
1 'polypeptide(L)'
;MLRRAGYIQGCRCAAVGEDGRPCRIVEVRLDGRRFGVRVDELRLTLAGRYPARVRLLGQDWGQALGAVVGRAERSRTGAALIITLGTGERYTVPAAALRAVLARVSAFAPISAVLPGSRQQVLVTG
;
A
#
# COMPACT_ATOMS: atom_id res chain seq x y z
N MET A 1 11.62 7.78 12.97
CA MET A 1 10.55 8.80 13.08
C MET A 1 9.54 8.56 11.96
N LEU A 2 8.24 8.70 12.21
CA LEU A 2 7.18 8.53 11.19
C LEU A 2 6.74 9.90 10.69
N ARG A 3 6.71 10.10 9.37
CA ARG A 3 6.19 11.33 8.74
C ARG A 3 4.96 11.00 7.92
N ARG A 4 3.91 11.81 7.98
CA ARG A 4 2.75 11.64 7.08
C ARG A 4 3.24 11.71 5.62
N ALA A 5 2.90 10.68 4.84
CA ALA A 5 3.34 10.53 3.46
C ALA A 5 2.17 10.41 2.47
N GLY A 6 0.97 10.12 2.98
CA GLY A 6 -0.21 10.07 2.13
C GLY A 6 -1.39 9.38 2.79
N TYR A 7 -2.22 8.73 1.98
CA TYR A 7 -3.44 8.06 2.42
C TYR A 7 -3.85 6.94 1.46
N ILE A 8 -4.56 5.95 1.99
CA ILE A 8 -5.33 4.97 1.23
C ILE A 8 -6.78 5.42 1.22
N GLN A 9 -7.45 5.36 0.08
CA GLN A 9 -8.89 5.57 -0.02
C GLN A 9 -9.57 4.41 -0.76
N GLY A 10 -10.82 4.13 -0.39
CA GLY A 10 -11.63 3.17 -1.12
C GLY A 10 -11.98 3.73 -2.49
N CYS A 11 -11.70 2.98 -3.57
CA CYS A 11 -12.17 3.39 -4.88
C CYS A 11 -13.65 3.01 -5.07
N ARG A 12 -14.44 3.93 -5.62
CA ARG A 12 -15.86 3.70 -5.96
C ARG A 12 -16.02 2.99 -7.32
N CYS A 13 -14.99 3.02 -8.16
CA CYS A 13 -14.99 2.41 -9.48
C CYS A 13 -14.11 1.14 -9.49
N ALA A 14 -14.50 0.14 -10.27
CA ALA A 14 -13.64 -1.01 -10.55
C ALA A 14 -12.49 -0.56 -11.46
N ALA A 15 -11.29 -1.10 -11.21
CA ALA A 15 -10.16 -0.94 -12.09
C ALA A 15 -10.03 -2.15 -13.01
N VAL A 16 -9.53 -1.96 -14.22
CA VAL A 16 -9.23 -3.06 -15.14
C VAL A 16 -7.90 -3.69 -14.71
N GLY A 17 -7.93 -5.00 -14.43
CA GLY A 17 -6.76 -5.80 -14.14
C GLY A 17 -5.95 -6.12 -15.38
N GLU A 18 -4.76 -6.69 -15.18
CA GLU A 18 -3.86 -7.15 -16.25
C GLU A 18 -4.50 -8.22 -17.16
N ASP A 19 -5.47 -8.95 -16.63
CA ASP A 19 -6.29 -9.95 -17.31
C ASP A 19 -7.48 -9.35 -18.08
N GLY A 20 -7.56 -8.03 -18.17
CA GLY A 20 -8.68 -7.30 -18.80
C GLY A 20 -9.98 -7.34 -18.00
N ARG A 21 -9.98 -7.95 -16.80
CA ARG A 21 -11.18 -8.11 -15.98
C ARG A 21 -11.33 -6.96 -14.98
N PRO A 22 -12.57 -6.53 -14.69
CA PRO A 22 -12.80 -5.55 -13.63
C PRO A 22 -12.42 -6.17 -12.28
N CYS A 23 -11.65 -5.43 -11.50
CA CYS A 23 -11.23 -5.79 -10.16
C CYS A 23 -11.43 -4.60 -9.22
N ARG A 24 -11.69 -4.91 -7.94
CA ARG A 24 -11.88 -3.87 -6.94
C ARG A 24 -10.53 -3.49 -6.33
N ILE A 25 -10.23 -2.20 -6.32
CA ILE A 25 -8.98 -1.68 -5.79
C ILE A 25 -9.22 -0.66 -4.68
N VAL A 26 -8.19 -0.46 -3.86
CA VAL A 26 -8.02 0.79 -3.12
C VAL A 26 -6.98 1.65 -3.85
N GLU A 27 -7.20 2.96 -3.83
CA GLU A 27 -6.21 3.91 -4.32
C GLU A 27 -5.27 4.27 -3.17
N VAL A 28 -3.98 4.18 -3.43
CA VAL A 28 -2.91 4.50 -2.49
C VAL A 28 -2.19 5.73 -3.04
N ARG A 29 -2.26 6.84 -2.33
CA ARG A 29 -1.47 8.04 -2.65
C ARG A 29 -0.28 8.16 -1.72
N LEU A 30 0.91 8.25 -2.29
CA LEU A 30 2.18 8.41 -1.59
C LEU A 30 2.97 9.50 -2.29
N ASP A 31 3.35 10.56 -1.59
CA ASP A 31 4.27 11.59 -2.10
C ASP A 31 3.90 12.11 -3.52
N GLY A 32 2.60 12.33 -3.76
CA GLY A 32 2.05 12.80 -5.05
C GLY A 32 1.86 11.72 -6.13
N ARG A 33 2.36 10.51 -5.91
CA ARG A 33 2.21 9.35 -6.80
C ARG A 33 0.95 8.55 -6.45
N ARG A 34 0.32 7.96 -7.46
CA ARG A 34 -0.89 7.13 -7.31
C ARG A 34 -0.62 5.67 -7.64
N PHE A 35 -1.08 4.81 -6.77
CA PHE A 35 -0.97 3.37 -6.88
C PHE A 35 -2.32 2.71 -6.64
N GLY A 36 -2.47 1.50 -7.17
CA GLY A 36 -3.61 0.64 -6.94
C GLY A 36 -3.18 -0.63 -6.22
N VAL A 37 -3.99 -1.06 -5.26
CA VAL A 37 -3.85 -2.37 -4.61
C VAL A 37 -5.19 -3.08 -4.63
N ARG A 38 -5.19 -4.35 -5.03
CA ARG A 38 -6.39 -5.18 -5.09
C ARG A 38 -6.97 -5.44 -3.70
N VAL A 39 -8.29 -5.33 -3.56
CA VAL A 39 -9.00 -5.49 -2.27
C VAL A 39 -8.92 -6.92 -1.75
N ASP A 40 -9.02 -7.91 -2.63
CA ASP A 40 -8.87 -9.33 -2.32
C ASP A 40 -7.46 -9.63 -1.77
N GLU A 41 -6.42 -9.12 -2.42
CA GLU A 41 -5.05 -9.25 -1.93
C GLU A 41 -4.87 -8.61 -0.55
N LEU A 42 -5.38 -7.40 -0.34
CA LEU A 42 -5.30 -6.73 0.97
C LEU A 42 -6.00 -7.53 2.08
N ARG A 43 -7.13 -8.18 1.78
CA ARG A 43 -7.81 -9.05 2.75
C ARG A 43 -6.93 -10.23 3.14
N LEU A 44 -6.27 -10.86 2.16
CA LEU A 44 -5.33 -11.94 2.40
C LEU A 44 -4.10 -11.48 3.20
N THR A 45 -3.56 -10.30 2.90
CA THR A 45 -2.44 -9.71 3.64
C THR A 45 -2.84 -9.39 5.08
N LEU A 46 -4.00 -8.77 5.30
CA LEU A 46 -4.51 -8.47 6.64
C LEU A 46 -4.80 -9.74 7.45
N ALA A 47 -5.11 -10.86 6.79
CA ALA A 47 -5.20 -12.18 7.40
C ALA A 47 -3.83 -12.85 7.64
N GLY A 48 -2.73 -12.23 7.21
CA GLY A 48 -1.38 -12.75 7.35
C GLY A 48 -1.02 -13.88 6.39
N ARG A 49 -1.75 -14.04 5.28
CA ARG A 49 -1.56 -15.14 4.34
C ARG A 49 -0.58 -14.81 3.22
N TYR A 50 -0.92 -13.82 2.39
CA TYR A 50 -0.16 -13.47 1.19
C TYR A 50 0.09 -11.96 1.12
N PRO A 51 1.27 -11.52 0.66
CA PRO A 51 1.53 -10.10 0.42
C PRO A 51 0.66 -9.57 -0.72
N ALA A 52 0.23 -8.31 -0.60
CA ALA A 52 -0.50 -7.63 -1.66
C ALA A 52 0.46 -6.90 -2.61
N ARG A 53 0.11 -6.85 -3.89
CA ARG A 53 0.91 -6.19 -4.92
C ARG A 53 0.52 -4.73 -5.03
N VAL A 54 1.51 -3.85 -4.94
CA VAL A 54 1.35 -2.42 -5.19
C VAL A 54 1.67 -2.15 -6.64
N ARG A 55 0.71 -1.60 -7.37
CA ARG A 55 0.80 -1.37 -8.82
C ARG A 55 0.62 0.10 -9.14
N LEU A 56 1.21 0.56 -10.24
CA LEU A 56 0.91 1.91 -10.75
C LEU A 56 -0.56 2.01 -11.12
N LEU A 57 -1.20 3.15 -10.81
CA LEU A 57 -2.57 3.42 -11.21
C LEU A 57 -2.58 4.38 -12.39
N GLY A 58 -2.79 3.82 -13.59
CA GLY A 58 -2.96 4.58 -14.83
C GLY A 58 -4.37 5.17 -14.92
N GLN A 59 -4.51 6.23 -15.72
CA GLN A 59 -5.80 6.89 -15.98
C GLN A 59 -6.25 6.84 -17.43
N ASP A 60 -5.52 6.17 -18.31
CA ASP A 60 -5.90 6.06 -19.72
C ASP A 60 -7.15 5.18 -19.85
N TRP A 61 -8.25 5.79 -20.32
CA TRP A 61 -9.55 5.14 -20.59
C TRP A 61 -10.20 4.45 -19.38
N GLY A 62 -9.89 4.89 -18.16
CA GLY A 62 -10.40 4.33 -16.91
C GLY A 62 -9.28 4.08 -15.89
N GLN A 63 -9.62 3.54 -14.72
CA GLN A 63 -8.59 3.11 -13.78
C GLN A 63 -8.03 1.76 -14.24
N ALA A 64 -6.75 1.73 -14.64
CA ALA A 64 -6.07 0.50 -15.02
C ALA A 64 -4.90 0.21 -14.05
N LEU A 65 -4.79 -1.05 -13.65
CA LEU A 65 -3.65 -1.52 -12.87
C LEU A 65 -2.47 -1.78 -13.81
N GLY A 66 -1.42 -0.97 -13.66
CA GLY A 66 -0.17 -1.13 -14.40
C GLY A 66 0.79 -2.13 -13.76
N ALA A 67 2.08 -1.90 -14.03
CA ALA A 67 3.18 -2.71 -13.52
C ALA A 67 3.21 -2.76 -11.99
N VAL A 68 3.65 -3.90 -11.44
CA VAL A 68 3.95 -4.04 -10.02
C VAL A 68 5.20 -3.23 -9.69
N VAL A 69 5.09 -2.33 -8.73
CA VAL A 69 6.15 -1.42 -8.29
C VAL A 69 6.47 -1.54 -6.80
N GLY A 70 5.79 -2.45 -6.10
CA GLY A 70 6.03 -2.72 -4.70
C GLY A 70 5.17 -3.85 -4.14
N ARG A 71 5.33 -4.10 -2.84
CA ARG A 71 4.55 -5.07 -2.09
C ARG A 71 4.07 -4.47 -0.77
N ALA A 72 2.94 -4.95 -0.30
CA ALA A 72 2.39 -4.62 0.99
C ALA A 72 2.28 -5.88 1.84
N GLU A 73 2.85 -5.83 3.04
CA GLU A 73 2.99 -6.96 3.94
C GLU A 73 2.42 -6.61 5.31
N ARG A 74 1.90 -7.60 6.03
CA ARG A 74 1.45 -7.39 7.41
C ARG A 74 2.67 -7.25 8.32
N SER A 75 2.66 -6.27 9.21
CA SER A 75 3.69 -6.14 10.25
C SER A 75 3.70 -7.38 11.15
N ARG A 76 4.85 -7.68 11.78
CA ARG A 76 4.97 -8.82 12.71
C ARG A 76 3.93 -8.79 13.83
N THR A 77 3.65 -7.61 14.38
CA THR A 77 2.62 -7.41 15.42
C THR A 77 1.19 -7.47 14.88
N GLY A 78 1.01 -7.41 13.56
CA GLY A 78 -0.29 -7.34 12.91
C GLY A 78 -1.02 -6.01 13.03
N ALA A 79 -0.45 -5.04 13.74
CA ALA A 79 -1.02 -3.73 13.98
C ALA A 79 -0.98 -2.82 12.75
N ALA A 80 -0.13 -3.13 11.77
CA ALA A 80 0.07 -2.31 10.58
C ALA A 80 0.29 -3.15 9.31
N LEU A 81 0.10 -2.50 8.18
CA LEU A 81 0.56 -2.94 6.87
C LEU A 81 1.80 -2.13 6.50
N ILE A 82 2.86 -2.79 6.04
CA ILE A 82 4.10 -2.18 5.58
C ILE A 82 4.14 -2.25 4.06
N ILE A 83 4.17 -1.10 3.41
CA ILE A 83 4.34 -0.99 1.97
C ILE A 83 5.82 -0.75 1.68
N THR A 84 6.41 -1.59 0.83
CA THR A 84 7.78 -1.43 0.33
C THR A 84 7.73 -1.27 -1.19
N LEU A 85 8.19 -0.13 -1.69
CA LEU A 85 8.34 0.09 -3.13
C LEU A 85 9.68 -0.46 -3.62
N GLY A 86 9.78 -0.77 -4.91
CA GLY A 86 11.01 -1.28 -5.54
C GLY A 86 12.19 -0.30 -5.45
N THR A 87 11.91 0.98 -5.21
CA THR A 87 12.89 2.05 -4.91
C THR A 87 13.50 1.97 -3.52
N GLY A 88 13.00 1.09 -2.64
CA GLY A 88 13.44 0.95 -1.25
C GLY A 88 12.66 1.81 -0.26
N GLU A 89 11.76 2.68 -0.73
CA GLU A 89 10.87 3.50 0.10
C GLU A 89 9.92 2.61 0.92
N ARG A 90 9.77 2.93 2.21
CA ARG A 90 8.92 2.16 3.14
C ARG A 90 7.86 3.04 3.77
N TYR A 91 6.66 2.50 3.84
CA TYR A 91 5.51 3.18 4.42
C TYR A 91 4.75 2.24 5.34
N THR A 92 4.05 2.81 6.32
CA THR A 92 3.22 2.08 7.27
C THR A 92 1.80 2.62 7.27
N VAL A 93 0.84 1.69 7.37
CA VAL A 93 -0.60 1.96 7.42
C VAL A 93 -1.19 1.21 8.60
N PRO A 94 -1.92 1.86 9.52
CA PRO A 94 -2.58 1.16 10.61
C PRO A 94 -3.58 0.13 10.06
N ALA A 95 -3.47 -1.13 10.50
CA ALA A 95 -4.31 -2.21 10.02
C ALA A 95 -5.79 -1.96 10.34
N ALA A 96 -6.08 -1.36 11.51
CA ALA A 96 -7.43 -0.98 11.90
C ALA A 96 -8.04 0.07 10.95
N ALA A 97 -7.28 1.10 10.59
CA ALA A 97 -7.73 2.14 9.66
C ALA A 97 -7.97 1.55 8.25
N LEU A 98 -7.08 0.67 7.79
CA LEU A 98 -7.26 -0.01 6.51
C LEU A 98 -8.51 -0.91 6.53
N ARG A 99 -8.74 -1.66 7.62
CA ARG A 99 -9.96 -2.46 7.78
C ARG A 99 -11.23 -1.60 7.70
N ALA A 100 -11.22 -0.42 8.34
CA ALA A 100 -12.34 0.51 8.27
C ALA A 100 -12.61 1.00 6.82
N VAL A 101 -11.56 1.28 6.05
CA VAL A 101 -11.69 1.63 4.61
C VAL A 101 -12.27 0.46 3.80
N LEU A 102 -11.76 -0.75 4.01
CA LEU A 102 -12.24 -1.94 3.30
C LEU A 102 -13.70 -2.29 3.66
N ALA A 103 -14.09 -2.04 4.91
CA ALA A 103 -15.46 -2.17 5.41
C ALA A 103 -16.37 -0.99 5.00
N ARG A 104 -15.85 0.03 4.31
CA ARG A 104 -16.55 1.28 3.93
C ARG A 104 -17.07 2.10 5.13
N VAL A 105 -16.50 1.87 6.32
CA VAL A 105 -16.79 2.64 7.54
C VAL A 105 -15.95 3.93 7.59
N SER A 106 -14.81 3.94 6.89
CA SER A 106 -14.00 5.16 6.69
C SER A 106 -13.76 5.41 5.21
N ALA A 107 -13.70 6.69 4.82
CA ALA A 107 -13.31 7.09 3.47
C ALA A 107 -11.80 6.93 3.23
N PHE A 108 -10.98 7.11 4.27
CA PHE A 108 -9.52 7.13 4.16
C PHE A 108 -8.81 6.44 5.33
N ALA A 109 -7.60 5.96 5.07
CA ALA A 109 -6.64 5.47 6.06
C ALA A 109 -5.32 6.23 5.89
N PRO A 110 -4.74 6.82 6.95
CA PRO A 110 -3.51 7.59 6.83
C PRO A 110 -2.31 6.67 6.57
N ILE A 111 -1.34 7.17 5.80
CA ILE A 111 -0.06 6.51 5.54
C ILE A 111 1.08 7.37 6.06
N SER A 112 2.02 6.73 6.75
CA SER A 112 3.25 7.36 7.22
C SER A 112 4.47 6.74 6.56
N ALA A 113 5.41 7.56 6.11
CA ALA A 113 6.74 7.12 5.70
C ALA A 113 7.50 6.60 6.92
N VAL A 114 8.10 5.43 6.74
CA VAL A 114 9.12 4.88 7.64
C VAL A 114 10.44 5.41 7.13
N LEU A 115 10.86 6.55 7.67
CA LEU A 115 12.19 7.07 7.39
C LEU A 115 13.20 6.00 7.84
N PRO A 116 14.28 5.73 7.07
CA PRO A 116 15.40 4.98 7.60
C PRO A 116 15.86 5.71 8.85
N GLY A 117 15.54 5.16 10.02
CA GLY A 117 16.20 5.59 11.25
C GLY A 117 17.68 5.40 10.99
N SER A 118 18.48 6.40 11.31
CA SER A 118 19.93 6.39 11.27
C SER A 118 20.42 5.04 11.79
N ARG A 119 20.65 4.07 10.89
CA ARG A 119 21.51 2.95 11.22
C ARG A 119 22.85 3.64 11.34
N GLN A 120 23.32 3.84 12.56
CA GLN A 120 24.75 3.84 12.80
C GLN A 120 25.27 2.61 12.06
N GLN A 121 25.83 2.83 10.87
CA GLN A 121 26.86 1.96 10.36
C GLN A 121 27.94 2.06 11.41
N VAL A 122 27.96 1.11 12.35
CA VAL A 122 29.17 0.82 13.10
C VAL A 122 30.12 0.32 12.02
N LEU A 123 30.90 1.26 11.49
CA LEU A 123 32.04 0.99 10.65
C LEU A 123 33.00 0.23 11.55
N VAL A 124 33.01 -1.10 11.46
CA VAL A 124 34.09 -1.90 12.01
C VAL A 124 35.27 -1.64 11.09
N THR A 125 36.10 -0.67 11.45
CA THR A 125 37.42 -0.50 10.87
C THR A 125 38.28 -1.64 11.41
N GLY A 126 38.59 -2.60 10.54
CA GLY A 126 39.69 -3.54 10.72
C GLY A 126 40.91 -3.04 9.98
#